data_AF-A0A8X6VUY1-F1
#
_entry.id   AF-A0A8X6VUY1-F1
#
_cell.length_a   1.000
_cell.length_b   1.000
_cell.length_c   1.000
_cell.angle_alpha   90.00
_cell.angle_beta   90.00
_cell.angle_gamma   90.00
#
_symmetry.space_group_name_H-M   'P 1'
#
loop_
_entity.id
_entity.type
_entity.pdbx_description
1 polymer ?
#
loop_
_entity_poly.entity_id
_entity_poly.type
_entity_poly.pdbx_seq_one_letter_code
_entity_poly.pdbx_strand_id
1 'polypeptide(L)'
;MLLNSPKCIFGNVEKRQEELRNILEKKIEQVEERYESVARNCSLISQRVEDFEKKLLACGNAANESKFVPAAPVPVPASPVSVKLYTFDGKINWEVYEIQFGIILEANRRTEENKACQQVASLRGEAAEVFQTLTDTELLNLNSLYNALDLRFGQKFSKDYARLQMKTRHQKLEESLQ
;
A
#
# COMPACT_ATOMS: atom_id res chain seq x y z
N MET A 1 54.22 27.48 19.53
CA MET A 1 53.38 26.42 18.93
C MET A 1 53.45 25.18 19.83
N LEU A 2 52.49 25.00 20.75
CA LEU A 2 52.43 23.83 21.64
C LEU A 2 50.99 23.33 21.75
N LEU A 3 50.36 23.03 20.60
CA LEU A 3 48.97 22.51 20.57
C LEU A 3 48.89 20.97 20.65
N ASN A 4 50.03 20.27 20.70
CA ASN A 4 50.09 18.80 20.67
C ASN A 4 50.85 18.22 21.86
N SER A 5 50.51 18.63 23.08
CA SER A 5 50.96 17.88 24.26
C SER A 5 50.07 16.63 24.46
N PRO A 6 50.62 15.47 24.88
CA PRO A 6 49.84 14.23 25.06
C PRO A 6 48.60 14.40 25.97
N LYS A 7 48.69 15.29 26.97
CA LYS A 7 47.56 15.67 27.84
C LYS A 7 46.41 16.34 27.10
N CYS A 8 46.68 17.18 26.08
CA CYS A 8 45.62 17.80 25.27
C CYS A 8 44.92 16.79 24.36
N ILE A 9 45.65 15.82 23.81
CA ILE A 9 45.08 14.79 22.93
C ILE A 9 44.14 13.87 23.71
N PHE A 10 44.56 13.44 24.90
CA PHE A 10 43.74 12.59 25.77
C PHE A 10 42.44 13.26 26.20
N GLY A 11 42.49 14.52 26.65
CA GLY A 11 41.29 15.28 27.02
C GLY A 11 40.32 15.53 25.84
N ASN A 12 40.84 15.65 24.60
CA ASN A 12 40.00 15.76 23.40
C ASN A 12 39.32 14.44 23.04
N VAL A 13 39.97 13.30 23.29
CA VAL A 13 39.37 11.97 23.08
C VAL A 13 38.26 11.71 24.09
N GLU A 14 38.47 12.04 25.37
CA GLU A 14 37.44 11.90 26.41
C GLU A 14 36.21 12.77 26.11
N LYS A 15 36.42 14.04 25.71
CA LYS A 15 35.31 14.91 25.27
C LYS A 15 34.52 14.32 24.11
N ARG A 16 35.20 13.81 23.07
CA ARG A 16 34.54 13.17 21.94
C ARG A 16 33.79 11.89 22.33
N GLN A 17 34.33 11.12 23.28
CA GLN A 17 33.63 9.93 23.78
C GLN A 17 32.34 10.31 24.49
N GLU A 18 32.35 11.37 25.29
CA GLU A 18 31.17 11.84 26.00
C GLU A 18 30.12 12.45 25.07
N GLU A 19 30.55 13.21 24.06
CA GLU A 19 29.64 13.72 23.00
C GLU A 19 28.97 12.58 22.24
N LEU A 20 29.72 11.54 21.86
CA LEU A 20 29.17 10.36 21.18
C LEU A 20 28.20 9.57 22.07
N ARG A 21 28.52 9.44 23.37
CA ARG A 21 27.62 8.81 24.35
C ARG A 21 26.29 9.54 24.43
N ASN A 22 26.32 10.86 24.61
CA ASN A 22 25.13 11.71 24.67
C ASN A 22 24.30 11.64 23.38
N ILE A 23 24.95 11.63 22.21
CA ILE A 23 24.26 11.48 20.92
C ILE A 23 23.59 10.09 20.81
N LEU A 24 24.27 9.04 21.27
CA LEU A 24 23.76 7.68 21.23
C LEU A 24 22.54 7.53 22.14
N GLU A 25 22.62 8.02 23.38
CA GLU A 25 21.50 8.00 24.34
C GLU A 25 20.28 8.75 23.77
N LYS A 26 20.48 9.96 23.26
CA LYS A 26 19.40 10.72 22.62
C LYS A 26 18.79 10.02 21.41
N LYS A 27 19.61 9.31 20.62
CA LYS A 27 19.10 8.51 19.48
C LYS A 27 18.32 7.29 19.93
N ILE A 28 18.72 6.64 21.02
CA ILE A 28 18.00 5.51 21.62
C ILE A 28 16.62 6.00 22.08
N GLU A 29 16.54 7.08 22.85
CA GLU A 29 15.27 7.68 23.28
C GLU A 29 14.36 8.00 22.09
N GLN A 30 14.92 8.59 21.03
CA GLN A 30 14.14 8.92 19.84
C GLN A 30 13.61 7.67 19.11
N VAL A 31 14.36 6.57 19.11
CA VAL A 31 13.92 5.30 18.53
C VAL A 31 12.83 4.68 19.38
N GLU A 32 12.95 4.69 20.70
CA GLU A 32 11.95 4.19 21.64
C GLU A 32 10.62 4.96 21.50
N GLU A 33 10.66 6.29 21.41
CA GLU A 33 9.46 7.11 21.21
C GLU A 33 8.74 6.76 19.89
N ARG A 34 9.51 6.59 18.80
CA ARG A 34 8.94 6.18 17.50
C ARG A 34 8.38 4.77 17.56
N TYR A 35 9.05 3.84 18.25
CA TYR A 35 8.58 2.48 18.43
C TYR A 35 7.24 2.45 19.16
N GLU A 36 7.12 3.20 20.25
CA GLU A 36 5.86 3.34 21.00
C GLU A 36 4.76 4.00 20.16
N SER A 37 5.10 4.99 19.33
CA SER A 37 4.14 5.59 18.39
C SER A 37 3.61 4.56 17.37
N VAL A 38 4.50 3.76 16.78
CA VAL A 38 4.14 2.70 15.83
C VAL A 38 3.31 1.61 16.52
N ALA A 39 3.70 1.19 17.72
CA ALA A 39 2.97 0.19 18.50
C ALA A 39 1.51 0.64 18.78
N ARG A 40 1.31 1.91 19.16
CA ARG A 40 -0.03 2.49 19.34
C ARG A 40 -0.83 2.50 18.04
N ASN A 41 -0.22 2.89 16.93
CA ASN A 41 -0.89 2.91 15.62
C ASN A 41 -1.30 1.49 15.19
N CYS A 42 -0.43 0.49 15.35
CA CYS A 42 -0.76 -0.90 15.06
C CYS A 42 -1.93 -1.39 15.93
N SER A 43 -1.95 -1.06 17.22
CA SER A 43 -3.06 -1.40 18.11
C SER A 43 -4.39 -0.79 17.65
N LEU A 44 -4.39 0.49 17.24
CA LEU A 44 -5.57 1.17 16.72
C LEU A 44 -6.06 0.53 15.41
N ILE A 45 -5.14 0.18 14.51
CA ILE A 45 -5.46 -0.51 13.26
C ILE A 45 -6.07 -1.87 13.54
N SER A 46 -5.48 -2.68 14.45
CA SER A 46 -6.02 -3.98 14.83
C SER A 46 -7.45 -3.87 15.40
N GLN A 47 -7.70 -2.90 16.29
CA GLN A 47 -9.06 -2.67 16.81
C GLN A 47 -10.04 -2.31 15.69
N ARG A 48 -9.61 -1.47 14.75
CA ARG A 48 -10.45 -1.06 13.62
C ARG A 48 -10.77 -2.24 12.70
N VAL A 49 -9.81 -3.13 12.48
CA VAL A 49 -10.00 -4.38 11.71
C VAL A 49 -11.02 -5.27 12.41
N GLU A 50 -10.89 -5.51 13.72
CA GLU A 50 -11.88 -6.30 14.48
C GLU A 50 -13.29 -5.70 14.42
N ASP A 51 -13.41 -4.37 14.51
CA ASP A 51 -14.69 -3.67 14.38
C ASP A 51 -15.30 -3.84 12.98
N PHE A 52 -14.47 -3.81 11.94
CA PHE A 52 -14.91 -4.05 10.57
C PHE A 52 -15.36 -5.50 10.37
N GLU A 53 -14.63 -6.48 10.91
CA GLU A 53 -15.00 -7.89 10.86
C GLU A 53 -16.34 -8.16 11.56
N LYS A 54 -16.56 -7.58 12.75
CA LYS A 54 -17.84 -7.67 13.46
C LYS A 54 -19.00 -7.07 12.66
N LYS A 55 -18.78 -5.92 12.03
CA LYS A 55 -19.79 -5.28 11.16
C LYS A 55 -20.11 -6.12 9.92
N LEU A 56 -19.10 -6.79 9.35
CA LEU A 56 -19.29 -7.68 8.22
C LEU A 56 -20.13 -8.91 8.60
N LEU A 57 -19.87 -9.51 9.77
CA LEU A 57 -20.65 -10.62 10.30
C LEU A 57 -22.11 -10.22 10.58
N ALA A 58 -22.35 -9.03 11.14
CA ALA A 58 -23.70 -8.53 11.40
C ALA A 58 -24.51 -8.29 10.11
N CYS A 59 -23.86 -7.81 9.04
CA CYS A 59 -24.50 -7.62 7.73
C CYS A 59 -24.83 -8.97 7.05
N GLY A 60 -24.01 -10.01 7.25
CA GLY A 60 -24.25 -11.34 6.72
C GLY A 60 -25.46 -12.04 7.35
N ASN A 61 -25.75 -11.76 8.62
CA ASN A 61 -26.89 -12.36 9.33
C ASN A 61 -28.22 -11.68 8.99
N ALA A 62 -28.24 -10.37 8.72
CA ALA A 62 -29.45 -9.67 8.29
C ALA A 62 -30.00 -10.16 6.92
N ALA A 63 -29.16 -10.78 6.10
CA ALA A 63 -29.57 -11.38 4.83
C ALA A 63 -30.19 -12.79 4.97
N ASN A 64 -30.09 -13.44 6.14
CA ASN A 64 -30.56 -14.82 6.35
C ASN A 64 -31.93 -14.92 7.08
N GLU A 65 -32.47 -13.82 7.60
CA GLU A 65 -33.79 -13.80 8.26
C GLU A 65 -34.99 -13.62 7.31
N SER A 66 -34.76 -13.55 5.99
CA SER A 66 -35.85 -13.67 5.02
C SER A 66 -36.22 -15.15 4.87
N LYS A 67 -37.15 -15.61 5.71
CA LYS A 67 -37.78 -16.94 5.62
C LYS A 67 -38.43 -17.11 4.25
N PHE A 68 -37.73 -17.74 3.32
CA PHE A 68 -38.29 -18.15 2.03
C PHE A 68 -39.15 -19.40 2.24
N VAL A 69 -40.47 -19.21 2.29
CA VAL A 69 -41.46 -20.29 2.21
C VAL A 69 -41.47 -20.80 0.77
N PRO A 70 -41.34 -22.12 0.50
CA PRO A 70 -41.31 -22.60 -0.87
C PRO A 70 -42.75 -22.66 -1.41
N ALA A 71 -43.16 -21.63 -2.15
CA ALA A 71 -44.38 -21.64 -2.94
C ALA A 71 -44.01 -21.65 -4.42
N ALA A 72 -44.06 -22.85 -5.02
CA ALA A 72 -44.08 -23.17 -6.46
C ALA A 72 -42.99 -22.54 -7.38
N PRO A 73 -42.50 -23.27 -8.39
CA PRO A 73 -41.45 -22.74 -9.26
C PRO A 73 -42.06 -21.72 -10.23
N VAL A 74 -41.99 -20.43 -9.86
CA VAL A 74 -42.10 -19.35 -10.84
C VAL A 74 -40.72 -19.18 -11.48
N PRO A 75 -40.58 -19.19 -12.82
CA PRO A 75 -39.30 -18.94 -13.47
C PRO A 75 -38.92 -17.47 -13.24
N VAL A 76 -38.05 -17.22 -12.26
CA VAL A 76 -37.37 -15.93 -12.12
C VAL A 76 -36.00 -16.08 -12.79
N PRO A 77 -35.61 -15.20 -13.73
CA PRO A 77 -34.24 -15.18 -14.22
C PRO A 77 -33.35 -14.74 -13.05
N ALA A 78 -32.70 -15.71 -12.40
CA ALA A 78 -31.68 -15.48 -11.40
C ALA A 78 -30.47 -14.83 -12.08
N SER A 79 -30.53 -13.52 -12.27
CA SER A 79 -29.34 -12.73 -12.55
C SER A 79 -28.63 -12.57 -11.20
N PRO A 80 -27.44 -13.14 -10.97
CA PRO A 80 -26.66 -12.77 -9.80
C PRO A 80 -26.44 -11.25 -9.88
N VAL A 81 -26.70 -10.53 -8.80
CA VAL A 81 -26.41 -9.09 -8.70
C VAL A 81 -24.90 -8.92 -8.91
N SER A 82 -24.50 -8.69 -10.14
CA SER A 82 -23.13 -8.33 -10.49
C SER A 82 -22.95 -6.90 -10.05
N VAL A 83 -22.33 -6.72 -8.89
CA VAL A 83 -21.83 -5.40 -8.49
C VAL A 83 -20.88 -4.96 -9.61
N LYS A 84 -21.20 -3.82 -10.24
CA LYS A 84 -20.42 -3.30 -11.37
C LYS A 84 -18.98 -3.11 -10.90
N LEU A 85 -18.05 -3.85 -11.49
CA LEU A 85 -16.63 -3.72 -11.20
C LEU A 85 -16.17 -2.31 -11.55
N TYR A 86 -15.50 -1.66 -10.61
CA TYR A 86 -14.88 -0.37 -10.86
C TYR A 86 -13.68 -0.56 -11.78
N THR A 87 -13.63 0.21 -12.87
CA THR A 87 -12.52 0.14 -13.81
C THR A 87 -11.39 1.05 -13.36
N PHE A 88 -10.14 0.60 -13.52
CA PHE A 88 -8.97 1.41 -13.24
C PHE A 88 -8.23 1.75 -14.53
N ASP A 89 -8.03 3.05 -14.76
CA ASP A 89 -7.35 3.60 -15.93
C ASP A 89 -6.02 4.28 -15.60
N GLY A 90 -5.58 4.21 -14.34
CA GLY A 90 -4.35 4.85 -13.86
C GLY A 90 -4.51 6.30 -13.40
N LYS A 91 -5.70 6.92 -13.52
CA LYS A 91 -5.91 8.34 -13.15
C LYS A 91 -6.23 8.57 -11.68
N ILE A 92 -6.88 7.60 -11.05
CA ILE A 92 -7.16 7.64 -9.61
C ILE A 92 -5.97 7.07 -8.84
N ASN A 93 -5.84 7.43 -7.56
CA ASN A 93 -4.76 6.91 -6.72
C ASN A 93 -4.90 5.38 -6.60
N TRP A 94 -3.82 4.66 -6.88
CA TRP A 94 -3.74 3.21 -6.85
C TRP A 94 -4.18 2.60 -5.51
N GLU A 95 -3.70 3.15 -4.38
CA GLU A 95 -4.04 2.66 -3.03
C GLU A 95 -5.55 2.76 -2.76
N VAL A 96 -6.19 3.81 -3.28
CA VAL A 96 -7.64 4.01 -3.14
C VAL A 96 -8.41 2.98 -3.97
N TYR A 97 -7.94 2.72 -5.19
CA TYR A 97 -8.55 1.72 -6.06
C TYR A 97 -8.40 0.31 -5.49
N GLU A 98 -7.22 -0.08 -5.00
CA GLU A 98 -6.95 -1.38 -4.40
C GLU A 98 -7.91 -1.68 -3.25
N ILE A 99 -8.09 -0.72 -2.32
CA ILE A 99 -9.03 -0.88 -1.19
C ILE A 99 -10.47 -1.05 -1.67
N GLN A 100 -10.92 -0.20 -2.60
CA GLN A 100 -12.30 -0.27 -3.12
C GLN A 100 -12.56 -1.58 -3.86
N PHE A 101 -11.60 -2.02 -4.67
CA PHE A 101 -11.69 -3.26 -5.42
C PHE A 101 -11.68 -4.48 -4.49
N GLY A 102 -10.82 -4.49 -3.47
CA GLY A 102 -10.77 -5.54 -2.44
C GLY A 102 -12.12 -5.71 -1.72
N ILE A 103 -12.77 -4.60 -1.33
CA ILE A 103 -14.10 -4.63 -0.71
C ILE A 103 -15.14 -5.29 -1.64
N ILE A 104 -15.10 -4.97 -2.94
CA ILE A 104 -16.02 -5.55 -3.94
C ILE A 104 -15.75 -7.04 -4.16
N LEU A 105 -14.48 -7.47 -4.19
CA LEU A 105 -14.12 -8.88 -4.34
C LEU A 105 -14.58 -9.72 -3.14
N GLU A 106 -14.38 -9.23 -1.92
CA GLU A 106 -14.79 -9.92 -0.69
C GLU A 106 -16.32 -10.02 -0.56
N ALA A 107 -17.05 -8.96 -0.91
CA ALA A 107 -18.51 -8.97 -0.93
C ALA A 107 -19.09 -10.04 -1.88
N ASN A 108 -18.35 -10.41 -2.93
CA ASN A 108 -18.79 -11.38 -3.93
C ASN A 108 -18.41 -12.85 -3.61
N ARG A 109 -17.74 -13.14 -2.47
CA ARG A 109 -17.34 -14.50 -2.00
C ARG A 109 -16.80 -15.40 -3.13
N ARG A 110 -15.87 -14.88 -3.95
CA ARG A 110 -15.31 -15.61 -5.12
C ARG A 110 -13.97 -16.26 -4.78
N THR A 111 -13.61 -17.31 -5.54
CA THR A 111 -12.31 -17.99 -5.46
C THR A 111 -11.17 -17.08 -5.96
N GLU A 112 -9.94 -17.34 -5.53
CA GLU A 112 -8.76 -16.51 -5.85
C GLU A 112 -8.48 -16.44 -7.36
N GLU A 113 -8.69 -17.53 -8.11
CA GLU A 113 -8.54 -17.54 -9.57
C GLU A 113 -9.55 -16.61 -10.25
N ASN A 114 -10.77 -16.55 -9.72
CA ASN A 114 -11.83 -15.68 -10.24
C ASN A 114 -11.61 -14.21 -9.87
N LYS A 115 -10.85 -13.93 -8.80
CA LYS A 115 -10.47 -12.57 -8.41
C LYS A 115 -9.40 -12.01 -9.35
N ALA A 116 -8.37 -12.80 -9.69
CA ALA A 116 -7.33 -12.40 -10.64
C ALA A 116 -7.92 -12.05 -12.03
N CYS A 117 -8.77 -12.93 -12.57
CA CYS A 117 -9.44 -12.69 -13.85
C CYS A 117 -10.31 -11.43 -13.84
N GLN A 118 -11.01 -11.15 -12.73
CA GLN A 118 -11.80 -9.93 -12.61
C GLN A 118 -10.95 -8.67 -12.51
N GLN A 119 -9.79 -8.75 -11.86
CA GLN A 119 -8.85 -7.63 -11.79
C GLN A 119 -8.27 -7.33 -13.18
N VAL A 120 -7.82 -8.35 -13.90
CA VAL A 120 -7.41 -8.20 -15.31
C VAL A 120 -8.56 -7.58 -16.14
N ALA A 121 -9.80 -8.03 -15.91
CA ALA A 121 -10.97 -7.50 -16.61
C ALA A 121 -11.35 -6.06 -16.22
N SER A 122 -10.89 -5.52 -15.09
CA SER A 122 -11.21 -4.15 -14.64
C SER A 122 -10.15 -3.12 -15.04
N LEU A 123 -8.92 -3.54 -15.35
CA LEU A 123 -7.86 -2.64 -15.81
C LEU A 123 -8.12 -2.17 -17.25
N ARG A 124 -7.97 -0.87 -17.51
CA ARG A 124 -8.19 -0.23 -18.81
C ARG A 124 -7.11 0.82 -19.06
N GLY A 125 -7.02 1.30 -20.30
CA GLY A 125 -6.12 2.40 -20.67
C GLY A 125 -4.67 2.11 -20.27
N GLU A 126 -4.03 3.10 -19.65
CA GLU A 126 -2.62 3.00 -19.25
C GLU A 126 -2.37 1.86 -18.26
N ALA A 127 -3.31 1.59 -17.35
CA ALA A 127 -3.17 0.50 -16.39
C ALA A 127 -3.14 -0.89 -17.04
N ALA A 128 -3.77 -1.06 -18.21
CA ALA A 128 -3.73 -2.32 -18.95
C ALA A 128 -2.36 -2.59 -19.60
N GLU A 129 -1.50 -1.58 -19.78
CA GLU A 129 -0.16 -1.82 -20.35
C GLU A 129 0.73 -2.61 -19.39
N VAL A 130 0.37 -2.72 -18.10
CA VAL A 130 1.06 -3.61 -17.14
C VAL A 130 1.04 -5.07 -17.62
N PHE A 131 0.06 -5.47 -18.43
CA PHE A 131 0.01 -6.80 -19.03
C PHE A 131 1.20 -7.12 -19.93
N GLN A 132 1.86 -6.10 -20.50
CA GLN A 132 3.04 -6.31 -21.34
C GLN A 132 4.28 -6.70 -20.53
N THR A 133 4.24 -6.47 -19.21
CA THR A 133 5.37 -6.75 -18.30
C THR A 133 5.25 -8.09 -17.57
N LEU A 134 4.11 -8.77 -17.70
CA LEU A 134 3.76 -9.99 -16.96
C LEU A 134 3.56 -11.18 -17.91
N THR A 135 3.91 -12.37 -17.44
CA THR A 135 3.62 -13.65 -18.11
C THR A 135 2.18 -14.13 -17.82
N ASP A 136 1.64 -15.04 -18.63
CA ASP A 136 0.29 -15.59 -18.45
C ASP A 136 0.08 -16.20 -17.06
N THR A 137 1.10 -16.85 -16.52
CA THR A 137 1.08 -17.42 -15.16
C THR A 137 1.06 -16.35 -14.07
N GLU A 138 1.66 -15.19 -14.32
CA GLU A 138 1.66 -14.06 -13.38
C GLU A 138 0.36 -13.26 -13.45
N LEU A 139 -0.29 -13.20 -14.61
CA LEU A 139 -1.61 -12.56 -14.77
C LEU A 139 -2.72 -13.28 -14.00
N LEU A 140 -2.58 -14.60 -13.82
CA LEU A 140 -3.49 -15.41 -13.00
C LEU A 140 -3.15 -15.35 -11.50
N ASN A 141 -2.03 -14.73 -11.12
CA ASN A 141 -1.63 -14.54 -9.74
C ASN A 141 -1.95 -13.11 -9.28
N LEU A 142 -2.90 -12.98 -8.37
CA LEU A 142 -3.31 -11.67 -7.82
C LEU A 142 -2.12 -10.88 -7.27
N ASN A 143 -1.22 -11.52 -6.53
CA ASN A 143 -0.10 -10.85 -5.87
C ASN A 143 0.90 -10.30 -6.91
N SER A 144 1.19 -11.07 -7.96
CA SER A 144 2.05 -10.59 -9.05
C SER A 144 1.45 -9.38 -9.76
N LEU A 145 0.14 -9.39 -9.99
CA LEU A 145 -0.57 -8.28 -10.61
C LEU A 145 -0.59 -7.02 -9.72
N TYR A 146 -0.84 -7.17 -8.41
CA TYR A 146 -0.77 -6.06 -7.46
C TYR A 146 0.62 -5.45 -7.40
N ASN A 147 1.68 -6.26 -7.35
CA ASN A 147 3.06 -5.76 -7.32
C ASN A 147 3.42 -4.97 -8.57
N ALA A 148 2.99 -5.41 -9.75
CA ALA A 148 3.27 -4.71 -11.00
C ALA A 148 2.51 -3.38 -11.11
N LEU A 149 1.28 -3.33 -10.59
CA LEU A 149 0.51 -2.10 -10.50
C LEU A 149 1.06 -1.13 -9.45
N ASP A 150 1.51 -1.63 -8.29
CA ASP A 150 2.15 -0.81 -7.26
C ASP A 150 3.50 -0.26 -7.73
N LEU A 151 4.29 -1.05 -8.46
CA LEU A 151 5.54 -0.58 -9.06
C LEU A 151 5.33 0.62 -10.00
N ARG A 152 4.21 0.62 -10.72
CA ARG A 152 3.94 1.64 -11.74
C ARG A 152 3.16 2.84 -11.21
N PHE A 153 2.13 2.59 -10.40
CA PHE A 153 1.18 3.61 -9.93
C PHE A 153 1.30 3.90 -8.43
N GLY A 154 2.09 3.13 -7.70
CA GLY A 154 2.33 3.31 -6.28
C GLY A 154 3.06 4.62 -5.97
N GLN A 155 2.65 5.27 -4.89
CA GLN A 155 3.18 6.58 -4.48
C GLN A 155 4.68 6.56 -4.22
N LYS A 156 5.19 5.45 -3.68
CA LYS A 156 6.62 5.30 -3.35
C LYS A 156 7.48 5.39 -4.62
N PHE A 157 7.12 4.63 -5.65
CA PHE A 157 7.85 4.61 -6.91
C PHE A 157 7.68 5.91 -7.70
N SER A 158 6.52 6.56 -7.61
CA SER A 158 6.31 7.90 -8.19
C SER A 158 7.31 8.94 -7.64
N LYS A 159 7.53 8.96 -6.32
CA LYS A 159 8.50 9.87 -5.68
C LYS A 159 9.95 9.56 -6.07
N ASP A 160 10.31 8.28 -6.09
CA ASP A 160 11.65 7.85 -6.46
C ASP A 160 11.95 8.13 -7.95
N TYR A 161 10.97 7.92 -8.82
CA TYR A 161 11.06 8.27 -10.25
C TYR A 161 11.21 9.78 -10.45
N ALA A 162 10.42 10.61 -9.77
CA ALA A 162 10.54 12.06 -9.82
C ALA A 162 11.91 12.55 -9.31
N ARG A 163 12.41 11.96 -8.22
CA ARG A 163 13.76 12.24 -7.70
C ARG A 163 14.84 11.83 -8.70
N LEU A 164 14.69 10.69 -9.37
CA LEU A 164 15.64 10.22 -10.37
C LEU A 164 15.66 11.14 -11.59
N GLN A 165 14.50 11.53 -12.10
CA GLN A 165 14.34 12.52 -13.18
C GLN A 165 15.04 13.85 -12.87
N MET A 166 14.91 14.34 -11.64
CA MET A 166 15.58 15.58 -11.20
C MET A 166 17.10 15.42 -11.15
N LYS A 167 17.62 14.23 -10.86
CA LYS A 167 19.06 13.95 -10.84
C LYS A 167 19.67 13.78 -12.23
N THR A 168 18.91 13.26 -13.19
CA THR A 168 19.38 13.02 -14.56
C THR A 168 19.18 14.22 -15.47
N ARG A 169 18.31 15.18 -15.08
CA ARG A 169 18.18 16.46 -15.78
C ARG A 169 19.45 17.30 -15.63
N HIS A 170 19.97 17.72 -16.78
CA HIS A 170 21.00 18.73 -16.89
C HIS A 170 20.41 19.91 -17.66
N GLN A 171 20.72 21.12 -17.20
CA GLN A 171 20.30 22.35 -17.87
C GLN A 171 20.86 22.36 -19.31
N LYS A 172 19.99 22.57 -20.30
CA LYS A 172 20.42 22.73 -21.69
C LYS A 172 20.95 24.14 -21.94
N LEU A 173 21.76 24.30 -22.97
CA LEU A 173 22.37 25.59 -23.35
C LEU A 173 21.34 26.70 -23.61
N GLU A 174 20.10 26.32 -23.97
CA GLU A 174 18.98 27.23 -24.28
C GLU A 174 18.01 27.43 -23.10
N GLU A 175 18.23 26.78 -21.96
CA GLU A 175 17.37 26.90 -20.78
C GLU A 175 17.93 27.98 -19.84
N SER A 176 17.08 28.94 -19.45
CA SER A 176 17.40 29.97 -18.44
C SER A 176 17.27 29.42 -17.01
N LEU A 177 18.02 29.98 -16.06
CA LEU A 177 18.01 29.61 -14.62
C LEU A 177 16.85 30.25 -13.81
N GLN A 178 15.84 30.81 -14.48
CA GLN A 178 14.79 31.61 -13.82
C GLN A 178 13.72 30.80 -13.09
#